data_AF-A0A4S1EQ41-F1
#
_entry.id   AF-A0A4S1EQ41-F1
#
_cell.length_a   1.000
_cell.length_b   1.000
_cell.length_c   1.000
_cell.angle_alpha   90.00
_cell.angle_beta   90.00
_cell.angle_gamma   90.00
#
_symmetry.space_group_name_H-M   'P 1'
#
loop_
_entity.id
_entity.type
_entity.pdbx_description
1 polymer ?
#
loop_
_entity_poly.entity_id
_entity_poly.type
_entity_poly.pdbx_seq_one_letter_code
_entity_poly.pdbx_strand_id
1 'polypeptide(L)'
;MTFKLTPKQEAQLSLIASDATHVMAYGGSRSGKTFGFVRAILIRALAHRSRHAILRYRFNHIKASIVYDTLPKVMELCFPGVADRSKLDKTDW
;
A
#
# COMPACT_ATOMS: atom_id res chain seq x y z
N MET A 1 2.31 12.85 16.61
CA MET A 1 1.86 11.52 17.06
C MET A 1 2.37 10.48 16.07
N THR A 2 2.94 9.39 16.55
CA THR A 2 3.37 8.26 15.69
C THR A 2 2.13 7.53 15.17
N PHE A 3 2.04 7.28 13.86
CA PHE A 3 0.94 6.54 13.26
C PHE A 3 0.85 5.12 13.86
N LYS A 4 -0.37 4.66 14.19
CA LYS A 4 -0.63 3.33 14.73
C LYS A 4 -1.67 2.60 13.88
N LEU A 5 -1.43 1.32 13.62
CA LEU A 5 -2.37 0.45 12.92
C LEU A 5 -3.57 0.12 13.81
N THR A 6 -4.73 -0.08 13.18
CA THR A 6 -5.89 -0.66 13.86
C THR A 6 -5.69 -2.16 14.07
N PRO A 7 -6.37 -2.80 15.04
CA PRO A 7 -6.26 -4.25 15.27
C PRO A 7 -6.53 -5.10 14.02
N LYS A 8 -7.44 -4.67 13.13
CA LYS A 8 -7.73 -5.36 11.87
C LYS A 8 -6.62 -5.19 10.82
N GLN A 9 -5.94 -4.05 10.80
CA GLN A 9 -4.78 -3.84 9.94
C GLN A 9 -3.55 -4.62 10.44
N GLU A 10 -3.40 -4.76 11.76
CA GLU A 10 -2.38 -5.65 12.35
C GLU A 10 -2.64 -7.10 11.97
N ALA A 11 -3.89 -7.58 12.09
CA ALA A 11 -4.26 -8.93 11.65
C ALA A 11 -4.02 -9.15 10.14
N GLN A 12 -4.34 -8.15 9.31
CA GLN A 12 -4.03 -8.19 7.87
C GLN A 12 -2.52 -8.30 7.62
N LEU A 13 -1.71 -7.52 8.35
CA LEU A 13 -0.25 -7.56 8.22
C LEU A 13 0.33 -8.92 8.63
N SER A 14 -0.13 -9.49 9.74
CA SER A 14 0.30 -10.83 10.19
C SER A 14 -0.02 -11.90 9.15
N LEU A 15 -1.18 -11.82 8.50
CA LEU A 15 -1.55 -12.74 7.44
C LEU A 15 -0.68 -12.56 6.19
N ILE A 16 -0.38 -11.32 5.79
CA ILE A 16 0.53 -11.02 4.67
C ILE A 16 1.96 -11.51 4.94
N ALA A 17 2.39 -11.50 6.21
CA ALA A 17 3.72 -11.95 6.62
C ALA A 17 3.84 -13.47 6.81
N SER A 18 2.75 -14.22 6.64
CA SER A 18 2.74 -15.68 6.76
C SER A 18 3.19 -16.37 5.45
N ASP A 19 3.22 -17.71 5.46
CA ASP A 19 3.53 -18.53 4.27
C ASP A 19 2.40 -18.50 3.21
N ALA A 20 1.31 -17.76 3.44
CA ALA A 20 0.20 -17.67 2.51
C ALA A 20 0.58 -16.93 1.22
N THR A 21 0.47 -17.61 0.08
CA THR A 21 0.67 -17.01 -1.25
C THR A 21 -0.44 -16.01 -1.61
N HIS A 22 -1.67 -16.28 -1.19
CA HIS A 22 -2.85 -15.48 -1.55
C HIS A 22 -3.57 -15.00 -0.30
N VAL A 23 -3.68 -13.68 -0.18
CA VAL A 23 -4.34 -13.01 0.95
C VAL A 23 -5.46 -12.12 0.44
N MET A 24 -6.66 -12.33 0.97
CA MET A 24 -7.85 -11.56 0.63
C MET A 24 -8.36 -10.82 1.87
N ALA A 25 -8.51 -9.50 1.77
CA ALA A 25 -9.18 -8.69 2.79
C ALA A 25 -10.60 -8.35 2.31
N TYR A 26 -11.61 -8.88 3.00
CA TYR A 26 -13.02 -8.68 2.69
C TYR A 26 -13.75 -7.88 3.79
N GLY A 27 -14.81 -7.16 3.44
CA GLY A 27 -15.63 -6.35 4.35
C GLY A 27 -15.88 -4.91 3.87
N GLY A 28 -16.46 -4.07 4.73
CA GLY A 28 -16.98 -2.74 4.40
C GLY A 28 -16.01 -1.76 3.71
N SER A 29 -16.55 -0.79 2.98
CA SER A 29 -15.73 0.26 2.35
C SER A 29 -15.01 1.09 3.43
N ARG A 30 -13.86 1.70 3.07
CA ARG A 30 -13.07 2.59 3.94
C ARG A 30 -12.48 1.97 5.23
N SER A 31 -12.50 0.65 5.39
CA SER A 31 -11.88 -0.04 6.54
C SER A 31 -10.33 -0.11 6.52
N GLY A 32 -9.65 0.69 5.69
CA GLY A 32 -8.18 0.72 5.65
C GLY A 32 -7.49 -0.49 5.00
N LYS A 33 -8.23 -1.37 4.31
CA LYS A 33 -7.67 -2.60 3.67
C LYS A 33 -6.58 -2.29 2.64
N THR A 34 -6.86 -1.31 1.78
CA THR A 34 -5.92 -0.88 0.73
C THR A 34 -4.64 -0.30 1.32
N PHE A 35 -4.77 0.48 2.39
CA PHE A 35 -3.64 1.03 3.14
C PHE A 35 -2.69 -0.07 3.63
N GLY A 36 -3.24 -1.15 4.20
CA GLY A 36 -2.46 -2.30 4.67
C GLY A 36 -1.65 -2.98 3.56
N PHE A 37 -2.27 -3.23 2.40
CA PHE A 37 -1.57 -3.83 1.25
C PHE A 37 -0.49 -2.90 0.67
N VAL A 38 -0.78 -1.62 0.51
CA VAL A 38 0.21 -0.64 0.02
C VAL A 38 1.40 -0.55 0.97
N ARG A 39 1.15 -0.50 2.28
CA ARG A 39 2.21 -0.52 3.30
C ARG A 39 3.07 -1.79 3.21
N ALA A 40 2.46 -2.97 3.06
CA ALA A 40 3.20 -4.22 2.94
C ALA A 40 4.09 -4.27 1.69
N ILE A 41 3.57 -3.80 0.55
CA ILE A 41 4.34 -3.67 -0.70
C ILE A 41 5.57 -2.78 -0.49
N LEU A 42 5.38 -1.61 0.12
CA LEU A 42 6.49 -0.67 0.39
C LEU A 42 7.54 -1.26 1.32
N ILE A 43 7.13 -1.95 2.40
CA ILE A 43 8.07 -2.64 3.30
C ILE A 43 8.93 -3.62 2.52
N ARG A 44 8.32 -4.45 1.68
CA ARG A 44 9.06 -5.43 0.88
C ARG A 44 9.98 -4.77 -0.15
N ALA A 45 9.52 -3.70 -0.81
CA ALA A 45 10.33 -2.95 -1.77
C ALA A 45 11.52 -2.22 -1.14
N LEU A 46 11.38 -1.76 0.11
CA LEU A 46 12.46 -1.12 0.88
C LEU A 46 13.45 -2.14 1.44
N ALA A 47 12.99 -3.34 1.82
CA ALA A 47 13.85 -4.41 2.33
C ALA A 47 14.63 -5.13 1.21
N HIS A 48 14.03 -5.27 0.03
CA HIS A 48 14.61 -6.03 -1.09
C HIS A 48 14.34 -5.35 -2.43
N ARG A 49 15.35 -5.35 -3.30
CA ARG A 49 15.19 -4.90 -4.70
C ARG A 49 14.20 -5.82 -5.41
N SER A 50 12.97 -5.33 -5.57
CA SER A 50 11.83 -6.12 -6.06
C SER A 50 10.88 -5.26 -6.90
N ARG A 51 10.02 -5.92 -7.68
CA ARG A 51 8.99 -5.27 -8.52
C ARG A 51 7.61 -5.72 -8.06
N HIS A 52 6.70 -4.76 -7.95
CA HIS A 52 5.35 -4.96 -7.45
C HIS A 52 4.35 -4.28 -8.37
N ALA A 53 3.15 -4.84 -8.48
CA ALA A 53 2.06 -4.28 -9.27
C ALA A 53 0.81 -4.11 -8.40
N ILE A 54 0.12 -2.98 -8.56
CA ILE A 54 -1.21 -2.76 -8.01
C ILE A 54 -2.17 -2.60 -9.18
N LEU A 55 -3.15 -3.50 -9.25
CA LEU A 55 -4.10 -3.56 -10.36
C LEU A 55 -5.48 -3.10 -9.91
N ARG A 56 -6.17 -2.38 -10.80
CA ARG A 56 -7.59 -2.02 -10.68
C ARG A 56 -8.27 -2.24 -12.03
N TYR A 57 -9.57 -2.51 -12.01
CA TYR A 57 -10.34 -2.74 -13.23
C TYR A 57 -10.30 -1.56 -14.22
N ARG A 58 -10.24 -0.31 -13.72
CA ARG A 58 -10.16 0.90 -14.55
C ARG A 58 -8.92 1.72 -14.20
N PHE A 59 -8.27 2.27 -15.23
CA PHE A 59 -7.10 3.13 -15.06
C PHE A 59 -7.37 4.36 -14.18
N ASN A 60 -8.53 5.02 -14.37
CA ASN A 60 -8.89 6.17 -13.53
C ASN A 60 -9.01 5.80 -12.05
N HIS A 61 -9.39 4.56 -11.71
CA HIS A 61 -9.51 4.12 -10.33
C HIS A 61 -8.14 3.91 -9.67
N ILE A 62 -7.14 3.38 -10.41
CA ILE A 62 -5.78 3.27 -9.86
C ILE A 62 -5.17 4.65 -9.66
N LYS A 63 -5.35 5.58 -10.61
CA LYS A 63 -4.88 6.97 -10.48
C LYS A 63 -5.49 7.65 -9.26
N ALA A 64 -6.82 7.70 -9.17
CA ALA A 64 -7.50 8.43 -8.10
C ALA A 64 -7.29 7.80 -6.72
N SER A 65 -7.51 6.49 -6.58
CA SER A 65 -7.55 5.85 -5.24
C SER A 65 -6.21 5.36 -4.71
N ILE A 66 -5.22 5.14 -5.58
CA ILE A 66 -3.90 4.64 -5.17
C ILE A 66 -2.85 5.72 -5.38
N VAL A 67 -2.61 6.14 -6.63
CA VAL A 67 -1.51 7.04 -6.97
C VAL A 67 -1.63 8.38 -6.27
N TYR A 68 -2.83 8.97 -6.26
CA TYR A 68 -3.07 10.31 -5.71
C TYR A 68 -3.70 10.32 -4.32
N ASP A 69 -3.98 9.15 -3.72
CA ASP A 69 -4.66 9.04 -2.42
C ASP A 69 -3.90 8.11 -1.47
N THR A 70 -4.08 6.79 -1.60
CA THR A 70 -3.55 5.84 -0.60
C THR A 70 -2.02 5.82 -0.54
N LEU A 71 -1.32 5.82 -1.69
CA LEU A 71 0.13 5.71 -1.73
C LEU A 71 0.84 6.91 -1.06
N PRO A 72 0.53 8.18 -1.43
CA PRO A 72 1.04 9.35 -0.72
C PRO A 72 0.76 9.27 0.77
N LYS A 73 -0.45 8.85 1.18
CA LYS A 73 -0.81 8.78 2.59
C LYS A 73 -0.01 7.77 3.39
N VAL A 74 0.28 6.60 2.80
CA VAL A 74 1.14 5.60 3.44
C VAL A 74 2.58 6.11 3.55
N MET A 75 3.11 6.74 2.51
CA MET A 75 4.48 7.29 2.55
C MET A 75 4.61 8.36 3.63
N GLU A 76 3.67 9.31 3.71
CA GLU A 76 3.65 10.37 4.74
C GLU A 76 3.61 9.79 6.16
N LEU A 77 2.69 8.85 6.41
CA LEU A 77 2.43 8.35 7.77
C LEU A 77 3.41 7.28 8.24
N CYS A 78 3.90 6.43 7.34
CA CYS A 78 4.70 5.25 7.70
C CYS A 78 6.16 5.33 7.29
N PHE A 79 6.50 6.15 6.28
CA PHE A 79 7.83 6.18 5.68
C PHE A 79 8.26 7.62 5.34
N PRO A 80 8.30 8.54 6.33
CA PRO A 80 8.64 9.94 6.08
C PRO A 80 10.02 10.04 5.39
N GLY A 81 10.09 10.84 4.32
CA GLY A 81 11.29 11.03 3.49
C GLY A 81 11.49 10.00 2.36
N VAL A 82 10.69 8.94 2.28
CA VAL A 82 10.75 7.99 1.14
C VAL A 82 10.14 8.61 -0.14
N ALA A 83 9.11 9.43 0.02
CA ALA A 83 8.46 10.11 -1.11
C ALA A 83 9.46 10.97 -1.90
N ASP A 84 10.35 11.69 -1.21
CA ASP A 84 11.34 12.58 -1.82
C ASP A 84 12.39 11.82 -2.65
N ARG A 85 12.58 10.54 -2.36
CA ARG A 85 13.49 9.64 -3.07
C ARG A 85 12.79 8.78 -4.13
N SER A 86 11.48 8.98 -4.31
CA SER A 86 10.67 8.20 -5.24
C SER A 86 10.36 9.02 -6.49
N LYS A 87 10.53 8.41 -7.67
CA LYS A 87 10.12 9.02 -8.94
C LYS A 87 8.78 8.41 -9.38
N LEU A 88 7.76 9.25 -9.50
CA LEU A 88 6.52 8.88 -10.17
C LEU A 88 6.67 9.12 -11.67
N ASP A 89 6.87 8.04 -12.43
CA ASP A 89 6.96 8.12 -13.89
C ASP A 89 5.55 8.15 -14.51
N LYS A 90 5.30 9.16 -15.36
CA LYS A 90 4.00 9.39 -16.02
C LYS A 90 4.10 9.39 -17.54
N THR A 91 5.21 8.91 -18.11
CA THR A 91 5.48 8.97 -19.55
C THR A 91 4.43 8.23 -20.37
N ASP A 92 3.97 7.06 -19.88
CA ASP A 92 3.02 6.18 -20.58
C ASP A 92 1.61 6.23 -19.94
N TRP A 93 1.22 7.39 -19.38
CA TRP A 93 -0.04 7.59 -18.65
C TRP A 93 -1.07 8.42 -19.40
#